data_AF-A0A8I0ZZ56-F1
#
_entry.id   AF-A0A8I0ZZ56-F1
#
_cell.length_a   1.000
_cell.length_b   1.000
_cell.length_c   1.000
_cell.angle_alpha   90.00
_cell.angle_beta   90.00
_cell.angle_gamma   90.00
#
_symmetry.space_group_name_H-M   'P 1'
#
loop_
_entity.id
_entity.type
_entity.pdbx_description
1 polymer ?
#
loop_
_entity_poly.entity_id
_entity_poly.type
_entity_poly.pdbx_seq_one_letter_code
_entity_poly.pdbx_strand_id
1 'polypeptide(L)'
;MMMRSRTKKIVAAISVLMVVALVAYVSVLFVIIKNINDDPEKLPVITAYAHGKTIETNPAGFCTIDLSQCAQVGDIYALDVPAGYPLQLSLSTDVSDAQWALLAVYEDADGNQTGEPRVFEPGEALAVTVESSSDPVKQLVGVEIHLAVGEGSEQGLLIWSIKTA
;
A
#
# COMPACT_ATOMS: atom_id res chain seq x y z
N MET A 1 -38.56 54.80 -1.52
CA MET A 1 -38.69 53.94 -0.32
C MET A 1 -37.52 54.23 0.62
N MET A 2 -37.68 55.19 1.53
CA MET A 2 -36.60 55.68 2.40
C MET A 2 -36.50 54.78 3.64
N MET A 3 -35.64 53.76 3.60
CA MET A 3 -35.36 52.94 4.77
C MET A 3 -34.72 53.78 5.89
N ARG A 4 -35.33 53.73 7.08
CA ARG A 4 -34.87 54.40 8.31
C ARG A 4 -33.40 54.04 8.59
N SER A 5 -32.58 54.99 9.02
CA SER A 5 -31.12 54.81 9.25
C SER A 5 -30.77 53.57 10.09
N ARG A 6 -31.60 53.24 11.09
CA ARG A 6 -31.46 52.01 11.90
C ARG A 6 -31.70 50.73 11.10
N THR A 7 -32.67 50.72 10.18
CA THR A 7 -32.98 49.58 9.30
C THR A 7 -31.83 49.29 8.33
N LYS A 8 -31.17 50.33 7.78
CA LYS A 8 -29.99 50.16 6.92
C LYS A 8 -28.81 49.52 7.64
N LYS A 9 -28.55 49.92 8.89
CA LYS A 9 -27.49 49.32 9.73
C LYS A 9 -27.76 47.86 10.08
N ILE A 10 -29.02 47.53 10.38
CA ILE A 10 -29.43 46.15 10.69
C ILE A 10 -29.31 45.26 9.46
N VAL A 11 -29.79 45.71 8.29
CA VAL A 11 -29.67 44.96 7.04
C VAL A 11 -28.20 44.74 6.66
N ALA A 12 -27.34 45.75 6.81
CA ALA A 12 -25.91 45.62 6.56
C ALA A 12 -25.22 44.63 7.52
N ALA A 13 -25.58 44.64 8.80
CA ALA A 13 -25.04 43.69 9.78
C ALA A 13 -25.45 42.24 9.47
N ILE A 14 -26.73 42.02 9.11
CA ILE A 14 -27.25 40.71 8.72
C ILE A 14 -26.57 40.22 7.44
N SER A 15 -26.40 41.09 6.43
CA SER A 15 -25.73 40.70 5.19
C SER A 15 -24.27 40.31 5.41
N VAL A 16 -23.56 41.04 6.28
CA VAL A 16 -22.17 40.69 6.62
C VAL A 16 -22.11 39.36 7.35
N LEU A 17 -22.99 39.13 8.34
CA LEU A 17 -23.08 37.85 9.04
C LEU A 17 -23.39 36.69 8.09
N MET A 18 -24.29 36.89 7.13
CA MET A 18 -24.65 35.87 6.15
C MET A 18 -23.47 35.52 5.23
N VAL A 19 -22.73 36.53 4.78
CA VAL A 19 -21.51 36.31 3.96
C VAL A 19 -20.44 35.57 4.76
N VAL A 20 -20.21 35.95 6.02
CA VAL A 20 -19.25 35.26 6.90
C VAL A 20 -19.65 33.80 7.12
N ALA A 21 -20.94 33.53 7.37
CA ALA A 21 -21.45 32.17 7.55
C ALA A 21 -21.29 31.34 6.26
N LEU A 22 -21.55 31.93 5.10
CA LEU A 22 -21.36 31.28 3.79
C LEU A 22 -19.89 30.93 3.54
N VAL A 23 -18.97 31.86 3.81
CA VAL A 23 -17.53 31.62 3.65
C VAL A 23 -17.04 30.54 4.61
N ALA A 24 -17.51 30.54 5.86
CA ALA A 24 -17.18 29.50 6.82
C ALA A 24 -17.68 28.13 6.36
N TYR A 25 -18.93 28.05 5.89
CA TYR A 25 -19.52 26.82 5.37
C TYR A 25 -18.77 26.27 4.16
N VAL A 26 -18.47 27.11 3.16
CA VAL A 26 -17.71 26.70 1.96
C VAL A 26 -16.30 26.26 2.33
N SER A 27 -15.64 26.96 3.26
CA SER A 27 -14.31 26.56 3.74
C SER A 27 -14.32 25.18 4.40
N VAL A 28 -15.32 24.91 5.26
CA VAL A 28 -15.49 23.59 5.90
C VAL A 28 -15.75 22.51 4.86
N LEU A 29 -16.66 22.75 3.91
CA LEU A 29 -16.94 21.80 2.82
C LEU A 29 -15.69 21.53 1.98
N PHE A 30 -14.90 22.55 1.66
CA PHE A 30 -13.66 22.39 0.90
C PHE A 30 -12.66 21.48 1.63
N VAL A 31 -12.50 21.67 2.95
CA VAL A 31 -11.63 20.80 3.78
C VAL A 31 -12.16 19.37 3.79
N ILE A 32 -13.46 19.17 3.98
CA ILE A 32 -14.07 17.83 3.99
C ILE A 32 -13.87 17.13 2.64
N ILE A 33 -14.16 17.82 1.52
CA ILE A 33 -14.03 17.25 0.17
C ILE A 33 -12.57 16.94 -0.15
N LYS A 34 -11.63 17.81 0.23
CA LYS A 34 -10.19 17.55 0.06
C LYS A 34 -9.78 16.30 0.84
N ASN A 35 -10.21 16.17 2.09
CA ASN A 35 -9.89 15.01 2.94
C ASN A 35 -10.49 13.70 2.41
N ILE A 36 -11.67 13.73 1.79
CA ILE A 36 -12.27 12.54 1.14
C ILE A 36 -11.52 12.19 -0.15
N ASN A 37 -11.15 13.19 -0.95
CA ASN A 37 -10.48 12.98 -2.24
C ASN A 37 -8.98 12.65 -2.13
N ASP A 38 -8.36 12.90 -0.97
CA ASP A 38 -6.98 12.48 -0.71
C ASP A 38 -6.90 10.97 -0.42
N ASP A 39 -8.03 10.27 -0.26
CA ASP A 39 -8.13 8.86 0.14
C ASP A 39 -8.99 7.96 -0.79
N PRO A 40 -8.82 7.98 -2.14
CA PRO A 40 -9.44 6.99 -3.00
C PRO A 40 -8.59 5.71 -2.93
N GLU A 41 -8.89 4.82 -1.98
CA GLU A 41 -8.49 3.40 -1.92
C GLU A 41 -7.18 3.09 -2.67
N LYS A 42 -6.07 3.72 -2.28
CA LYS A 42 -4.78 3.34 -2.85
C LYS A 42 -4.44 2.00 -2.25
N LEU A 43 -4.42 0.97 -3.09
CA LEU A 43 -3.90 -0.32 -2.68
C LEU A 43 -2.50 -0.13 -2.09
N PRO A 44 -2.15 -0.85 -1.02
CA PRO A 44 -0.83 -0.78 -0.44
C PRO A 44 0.24 -1.04 -1.51
N VAL A 45 1.32 -0.27 -1.48
CA VAL A 45 2.39 -0.33 -2.50
C VAL A 45 3.65 -0.89 -1.87
N ILE A 46 4.33 -1.76 -2.62
CA ILE A 46 5.67 -2.25 -2.28
C ILE A 46 6.63 -1.85 -3.39
N THR A 47 7.74 -1.25 -3.00
CA THR A 47 8.81 -0.88 -3.93
C THR A 47 9.90 -1.94 -3.88
N ALA A 48 10.27 -2.47 -5.04
CA ALA A 48 11.33 -3.45 -5.19
C ALA A 48 12.49 -2.85 -5.99
N TYR A 49 13.71 -3.02 -5.50
CA TYR A 49 14.93 -2.59 -6.17
C TYR A 49 15.94 -3.73 -6.24
N ALA A 50 16.47 -3.96 -7.44
CA ALA A 50 17.59 -4.84 -7.66
C ALA A 50 18.38 -4.37 -8.88
N HIS A 51 19.70 -4.51 -8.80
CA HIS A 51 20.60 -4.33 -9.94
C HIS A 51 20.35 -3.04 -10.78
N GLY A 52 20.14 -1.90 -10.10
CA GLY A 52 19.94 -0.61 -10.75
C GLY A 52 18.54 -0.37 -11.32
N LYS A 53 17.58 -1.28 -11.09
CA LYS A 53 16.19 -1.13 -11.51
C LYS A 53 15.26 -1.11 -10.30
N THR A 54 14.32 -0.15 -10.31
CA THR A 54 13.25 -0.04 -9.32
C THR A 54 11.91 -0.28 -9.99
N ILE A 55 11.02 -0.99 -9.31
CA ILE A 55 9.60 -1.10 -9.67
C ILE A 55 8.73 -0.85 -8.44
N GLU A 56 7.56 -0.26 -8.67
CA GLU A 56 6.47 -0.18 -7.69
C GLU A 56 5.44 -1.25 -8.02
N THR A 57 4.93 -1.93 -7.00
CA THR A 57 4.06 -3.09 -7.15
C THR A 57 2.82 -2.96 -6.28
N ASN A 58 1.68 -3.31 -6.88
CA ASN A 58 0.41 -3.47 -6.21
C ASN A 58 0.18 -4.97 -5.89
N PRO A 59 -0.80 -5.31 -5.03
CA PRO A 59 -1.19 -6.69 -4.82
C PRO A 59 -1.56 -7.37 -6.15
N ALA A 60 -0.95 -8.53 -6.41
CA ALA A 60 -1.26 -9.38 -7.55
C ALA A 60 -2.54 -10.20 -7.29
N GLY A 61 -2.79 -10.58 -6.04
CA GLY A 61 -3.89 -11.46 -5.67
C GLY A 61 -4.48 -11.17 -4.30
N PHE A 62 -5.66 -11.74 -4.08
CA PHE A 62 -6.32 -11.86 -2.79
C PHE A 62 -6.73 -13.31 -2.56
N CYS A 63 -6.48 -13.83 -1.36
CA CYS A 63 -6.96 -15.14 -0.93
C CYS A 63 -7.72 -15.05 0.39
N THR A 64 -8.70 -15.93 0.61
CA THR A 64 -9.27 -16.15 1.95
C THR A 64 -8.19 -16.69 2.89
N ILE A 65 -8.35 -16.48 4.19
CA ILE A 65 -7.33 -16.90 5.19
C ILE A 65 -7.08 -18.41 5.21
N ASP A 66 -8.08 -19.21 4.85
CA ASP A 66 -8.00 -20.67 4.73
C ASP A 66 -7.46 -21.12 3.36
N LEU A 67 -7.08 -20.16 2.52
CA LEU A 67 -6.55 -20.35 1.16
C LEU A 67 -7.51 -21.11 0.23
N SER A 68 -8.79 -21.21 0.58
CA SER A 68 -9.77 -21.97 -0.20
C SER A 68 -10.26 -21.20 -1.44
N GLN A 69 -10.25 -19.87 -1.39
CA GLN A 69 -10.68 -19.01 -2.47
C GLN A 69 -9.62 -17.95 -2.74
N CYS A 70 -9.02 -18.01 -3.94
CA CYS A 70 -8.04 -17.03 -4.40
C CYS A 70 -8.50 -16.40 -5.71
N ALA A 71 -8.33 -15.09 -5.81
CA ALA A 71 -8.60 -14.31 -6.99
C ALA A 71 -7.39 -13.46 -7.34
N GLN A 72 -7.04 -13.42 -8.63
CA GLN A 72 -6.08 -12.44 -9.13
C GLN A 72 -6.77 -11.08 -9.18
N VAL A 73 -6.16 -10.08 -8.55
CA VAL A 73 -6.70 -8.70 -8.46
C VAL A 73 -5.77 -7.68 -9.13
N GLY A 74 -4.56 -8.08 -9.50
CA GLY A 74 -3.57 -7.22 -10.15
C GLY A 74 -2.54 -7.99 -10.97
N ASP A 75 -1.48 -7.30 -11.35
CA ASP A 75 -0.41 -7.84 -12.19
C ASP A 75 0.66 -8.55 -11.37
N ILE A 76 1.26 -9.59 -11.97
CA ILE A 76 2.51 -10.16 -11.48
C ILE A 76 3.65 -9.38 -12.13
N TYR A 77 4.50 -8.76 -11.31
CA TYR A 77 5.58 -7.92 -11.80
C TYR A 77 6.86 -8.73 -12.02
N ALA A 78 7.72 -8.26 -12.92
CA ALA A 78 9.01 -8.86 -13.19
C ALA A 78 10.15 -7.87 -12.93
N LEU A 79 11.11 -8.29 -12.11
CA LEU A 79 12.33 -7.56 -11.79
C LEU A 79 13.50 -8.55 -11.79
N ASP A 80 14.34 -8.50 -12.81
CA ASP A 80 15.53 -9.33 -12.90
C ASP A 80 16.46 -9.12 -11.68
N VAL A 81 16.79 -10.21 -10.98
CA VAL A 81 17.73 -10.22 -9.85
C VAL A 81 18.84 -11.23 -10.18
N PRO A 82 19.96 -10.80 -10.78
CA PRO A 82 21.03 -11.72 -11.12
C PRO A 82 21.61 -12.41 -9.87
N ALA A 83 22.09 -13.65 -10.03
CA ALA A 83 22.76 -14.38 -8.96
C ALA A 83 23.87 -13.54 -8.30
N GLY A 84 23.89 -13.54 -6.96
CA GLY A 84 24.84 -12.74 -6.17
C GLY A 84 24.44 -11.29 -5.92
N TYR A 85 23.31 -10.82 -6.46
CA TYR A 85 22.75 -9.51 -6.12
C TYR A 85 21.60 -9.64 -5.11
N PRO A 86 21.53 -8.75 -4.10
CA PRO A 86 20.39 -8.71 -3.21
C PRO A 86 19.19 -8.04 -3.87
N LEU A 87 18.00 -8.41 -3.41
CA LEU A 87 16.76 -7.69 -3.68
C LEU A 87 16.40 -6.85 -2.45
N GLN A 88 16.14 -5.56 -2.65
CA GLN A 88 15.71 -4.65 -1.60
C GLN A 88 14.23 -4.34 -1.75
N LEU A 89 13.48 -4.51 -0.66
CA LEU A 89 12.05 -4.27 -0.60
C LEU A 89 11.78 -3.15 0.39
N SER A 90 11.01 -2.15 -0.03
CA SER A 90 10.49 -1.09 0.84
C SER A 90 8.98 -1.21 0.88
N LEU A 91 8.42 -1.22 2.09
CA LEU A 91 6.99 -1.40 2.33
C LEU A 91 6.33 -0.04 2.61
N SER A 92 5.09 0.16 2.15
CA SER A 92 4.26 1.27 2.64
C SER A 92 3.86 1.02 4.10
N THR A 93 3.47 2.09 4.79
CA THR A 93 2.99 2.02 6.17
C THR A 93 1.77 1.10 6.32
N ASP A 94 0.90 1.06 5.30
CA ASP A 94 -0.29 0.18 5.29
C ASP A 94 0.08 -1.31 5.34
N VAL A 95 1.27 -1.67 4.87
CA VAL A 95 1.78 -3.05 4.95
C VAL A 95 2.59 -3.25 6.22
N SER A 96 3.51 -2.34 6.53
CA SER A 96 4.44 -2.51 7.65
C SER A 96 3.77 -2.42 9.02
N ASP A 97 2.66 -1.69 9.14
CA ASP A 97 1.95 -1.48 10.41
C ASP A 97 0.99 -2.64 10.75
N ALA A 98 0.92 -3.66 9.89
CA ALA A 98 0.18 -4.89 10.11
C ALA A 98 1.12 -6.11 10.15
N GLN A 99 0.60 -7.28 10.49
CA GLN A 99 1.38 -8.53 10.42
C GLN A 99 1.46 -9.00 8.97
N TRP A 100 2.67 -9.34 8.52
CA TRP A 100 2.90 -9.79 7.15
C TRP A 100 3.98 -10.86 7.09
N ALA A 101 4.02 -11.60 5.99
CA ALA A 101 5.03 -12.63 5.74
C ALA A 101 5.74 -12.41 4.41
N LEU A 102 7.04 -12.68 4.38
CA LEU A 102 7.89 -12.69 3.19
C LEU A 102 8.25 -14.13 2.84
N LEU A 103 7.98 -14.54 1.61
CA LEU A 103 8.47 -15.79 1.06
C LEU A 103 9.45 -15.48 -0.09
N ALA A 104 10.72 -15.80 0.10
CA ALA A 104 11.73 -15.76 -0.94
C ALA A 104 11.98 -17.18 -1.45
N VAL A 105 11.79 -17.38 -2.76
CA VAL A 105 11.94 -18.69 -3.40
C VAL A 105 13.25 -18.71 -4.19
N TYR A 106 14.11 -19.66 -3.83
CA TYR A 106 15.39 -19.89 -4.46
C TYR A 106 15.41 -21.21 -5.21
N GLU A 107 15.98 -21.20 -6.40
CA GLU A 107 16.22 -22.38 -7.23
C GLU A 107 17.70 -22.78 -7.18
N ASP A 108 17.96 -24.06 -6.94
CA ASP A 108 19.31 -24.63 -7.00
C ASP A 108 19.69 -25.11 -8.42
N ALA A 109 20.93 -25.58 -8.58
CA ALA A 109 21.45 -26.03 -9.87
C ALA A 109 20.73 -27.26 -10.46
N ASP A 110 20.02 -28.03 -9.61
CA ASP A 110 19.23 -29.19 -10.02
C ASP A 110 17.77 -28.80 -10.37
N GLY A 111 17.42 -27.52 -10.24
CA GLY A 111 16.09 -26.98 -10.48
C GLY A 111 15.12 -27.13 -9.31
N ASN A 112 15.59 -27.50 -8.12
CA ASN A 112 14.72 -27.59 -6.94
C ASN A 112 14.49 -26.20 -6.37
N GLN A 113 13.21 -25.86 -6.17
CA GLN A 113 12.80 -24.60 -5.58
C GLN A 113 12.54 -24.76 -4.08
N THR A 114 13.14 -23.87 -3.29
CA THR A 114 13.03 -23.87 -1.83
C THR A 114 12.84 -22.46 -1.31
N GLY A 115 11.98 -22.29 -0.32
CA GLY A 115 11.73 -21.03 0.33
C GLY A 115 11.03 -21.26 1.65
N GLU A 116 11.37 -20.48 2.66
CA GLU A 116 10.72 -20.52 3.98
C GLU A 116 10.10 -19.15 4.26
N PRO A 117 8.82 -19.09 4.68
CA PRO A 117 8.19 -17.82 5.00
C PRO A 117 8.78 -17.25 6.28
N ARG A 118 9.09 -15.94 6.25
CA ARG A 118 9.49 -15.15 7.40
C ARG A 118 8.35 -14.22 7.78
N VAL A 119 7.81 -14.38 8.98
CA VAL A 119 6.74 -13.54 9.52
C VAL A 119 7.35 -12.33 10.22
N PHE A 120 6.72 -11.18 10.05
CA PHE A 120 7.07 -9.91 10.66
C PHE A 120 5.88 -9.37 11.44
N GLU A 121 6.12 -8.95 12.67
CA GLU A 121 5.11 -8.32 13.51
C GLU A 121 4.84 -6.86 13.08
N PRO A 122 3.67 -6.29 13.44
CA PRO A 122 3.36 -4.89 13.19
C PRO A 122 4.49 -3.94 13.59
N GLY A 123 4.97 -3.14 12.64
CA GLY A 123 6.03 -2.14 12.82
C GLY A 123 7.44 -2.72 12.94
N GLU A 124 7.65 -4.04 12.80
CA GLU A 124 8.97 -4.67 12.94
C GLU A 124 9.94 -4.22 11.84
N ALA A 125 9.46 -4.09 10.60
CA ALA A 125 10.29 -3.73 9.45
C ALA A 125 9.53 -2.87 8.43
N LEU A 126 10.15 -1.75 8.05
CA LEU A 126 9.72 -0.88 6.94
C LEU A 126 10.39 -1.22 5.61
N ALA A 127 11.50 -1.96 5.68
CA ALA A 127 12.27 -2.41 4.54
C ALA A 127 12.97 -3.73 4.88
N VAL A 128 13.12 -4.60 3.88
CA VAL A 128 13.81 -5.88 4.01
C VAL A 128 14.75 -6.08 2.83
N THR A 129 15.96 -6.55 3.14
CA THR A 129 16.89 -7.06 2.13
C THR A 129 16.76 -8.58 2.05
N VAL A 130 16.46 -9.07 0.85
CA VAL A 130 16.52 -10.48 0.50
C VAL A 130 17.93 -10.74 -0.01
N GLU A 131 18.72 -11.41 0.83
CA GLU A 131 20.13 -11.70 0.55
C GLU A 131 20.27 -12.70 -0.60
N SER A 132 21.30 -12.53 -1.42
CA SER A 132 21.65 -13.55 -2.41
C SER A 132 22.15 -14.82 -1.71
N SER A 133 21.73 -15.99 -2.18
CA SER A 133 22.31 -17.27 -1.74
C SER A 133 23.66 -17.49 -2.43
N SER A 134 24.75 -17.59 -1.66
CA SER A 134 26.13 -17.60 -2.18
C SER A 134 26.89 -18.91 -1.99
N ASP A 135 26.45 -19.83 -1.11
CA ASP A 135 27.08 -21.15 -0.93
C ASP A 135 26.08 -22.21 -0.40
N PRO A 136 25.62 -23.16 -1.24
CA PRO A 136 25.75 -23.15 -2.70
C PRO A 136 25.02 -21.94 -3.31
N VAL A 137 25.46 -21.48 -4.49
CA VAL A 137 24.77 -20.40 -5.20
C VAL A 137 23.37 -20.88 -5.60
N LYS A 138 22.34 -20.18 -5.14
CA LYS A 138 20.95 -20.38 -5.58
C LYS A 138 20.39 -19.11 -6.18
N GLN A 139 19.66 -19.26 -7.29
CA GLN A 139 19.04 -18.14 -7.99
C GLN A 139 17.75 -17.76 -7.28
N LEU A 140 17.57 -16.47 -6.95
CA LEU A 140 16.27 -15.96 -6.51
C LEU A 140 15.33 -15.96 -7.73
N VAL A 141 14.29 -16.79 -7.71
CA VAL A 141 13.36 -16.94 -8.85
C VAL A 141 12.02 -16.25 -8.61
N GLY A 142 11.66 -16.02 -7.35
CA GLY A 142 10.49 -15.23 -7.00
C GLY A 142 10.47 -14.77 -5.55
N VAL A 143 9.71 -13.71 -5.31
CA VAL A 143 9.38 -13.22 -3.98
C VAL A 143 7.89 -12.98 -3.89
N GLU A 144 7.31 -13.42 -2.78
CA GLU A 144 5.95 -13.11 -2.39
C GLU A 144 5.90 -12.41 -1.04
N ILE A 145 4.94 -11.50 -0.93
CA ILE A 145 4.61 -10.83 0.33
C ILE A 145 3.13 -11.07 0.59
N HIS A 146 2.81 -11.57 1.77
CA HIS A 146 1.45 -11.88 2.19
C HIS A 146 1.08 -10.96 3.35
N LEU A 147 0.10 -10.09 3.14
CA LEU A 147 -0.41 -9.18 4.16
C LEU A 147 -1.75 -9.69 4.67
N ALA A 148 -1.87 -9.89 5.98
CA ALA A 148 -3.15 -10.16 6.61
C ALA A 148 -4.03 -8.90 6.60
N VAL A 149 -5.22 -9.01 6.02
CA VAL A 149 -6.20 -7.92 5.93
C VAL A 149 -7.58 -8.39 6.35
N GLY A 150 -8.43 -7.43 6.71
CA GLY A 150 -9.81 -7.69 7.12
C GLY A 150 -9.95 -8.06 8.60
N GLU A 151 -11.20 -8.17 9.05
CA GLU A 151 -11.54 -8.51 10.43
C GLU A 151 -12.70 -9.53 10.43
N GLY A 152 -12.72 -10.45 11.40
CA GLY A 152 -13.80 -11.43 11.53
C GLY A 152 -13.89 -12.40 10.34
N SER A 153 -15.08 -12.57 9.76
CA SER A 153 -15.29 -13.53 8.67
C SER A 153 -14.80 -13.06 7.30
N GLU A 154 -14.37 -11.80 7.17
CA GLU A 154 -13.89 -11.20 5.92
C GLU A 154 -12.35 -11.12 5.86
N GLN A 155 -11.68 -11.85 6.77
CA GLN A 155 -10.23 -11.92 6.82
C GLN A 155 -9.63 -12.67 5.62
N GLY A 156 -8.55 -12.12 5.07
CA GLY A 156 -7.86 -12.68 3.93
C GLY A 156 -6.42 -12.19 3.83
N LEU A 157 -5.78 -12.54 2.72
CA LEU A 157 -4.41 -12.23 2.42
C LEU A 157 -4.34 -11.46 1.11
N LEU A 158 -3.80 -10.25 1.14
CA LEU A 158 -3.30 -9.60 -0.07
C LEU A 158 -1.92 -10.16 -0.38
N ILE A 159 -1.70 -10.52 -1.64
CA ILE A 159 -0.49 -11.19 -2.11
C ILE A 159 0.17 -10.33 -3.18
N TRP A 160 1.42 -9.95 -2.94
CA TRP A 160 2.32 -9.45 -3.97
C TRP A 160 3.14 -10.61 -4.50
N SER A 161 3.37 -10.63 -5.81
CA SER A 161 4.23 -11.62 -6.45
C SER A 161 5.15 -10.92 -7.43
N ILE A 162 6.45 -11.12 -7.24
CA ILE A 162 7.51 -10.57 -8.10
C ILE A 162 8.34 -11.72 -8.64
N LYS A 163 8.32 -11.90 -9.95
CA LYS A 163 9.19 -12.84 -10.65
C LYS A 163 10.58 -12.22 -10.82
N THR A 164 11.63 -12.97 -10.47
CA THR A 164 13.00 -12.43 -10.44
C THR A 164 14.02 -13.08 -11.37
N ALA A 165 13.65 -14.19 -12.02
CA ALA A 165 14.41 -14.84 -13.11
C ALA A 165 13.45 -15.57 -14.06
#